data_AF-A0A0M8PW53-F1
#
_entry.id   AF-A0A0M8PW53-F1
#
_cell.length_a   1.000
_cell.length_b   1.000
_cell.length_c   1.000
_cell.angle_alpha   90.00
_cell.angle_beta   90.00
_cell.angle_gamma   90.00
#
_symmetry.space_group_name_H-M   'P 1'
#
loop_
_entity.id
_entity.type
_entity.pdbx_description
1 polymer ?
#
loop_
_entity_poly.entity_id
_entity_poly.type
_entity_poly.pdbx_seq_one_letter_code
_entity_poly.pdbx_strand_id
1 'polypeptide(L)' 'MHITPASENEVIATFWVTFEMDGEFIDVVKLFVQRFRKEQNDEWKLIREYCEHLSSEFFISN' A
#
# COMPACT_ATOMS: atom_id res chain seq x y z
N MET A 1 7.27 -4.89 -0.29
CA MET A 1 7.08 -3.42 -0.14
C MET A 1 8.14 -2.72 -0.97
N HIS A 2 7.77 -1.66 -1.68
CA HIS A 2 8.66 -0.80 -2.45
C HIS A 2 8.45 0.65 -2.01
N ILE A 3 9.53 1.44 -1.91
CA ILE A 3 9.47 2.85 -1.55
C ILE A 3 10.23 3.64 -2.62
N THR A 4 9.59 4.68 -3.16
CA THR A 4 10.17 5.55 -4.19
C THR A 4 10.07 7.01 -3.75
N PRO A 5 11.13 7.83 -3.93
CA PRO A 5 11.03 9.27 -3.75
C PRO A 5 10.01 9.90 -4.70
N ALA A 6 9.19 10.83 -4.21
CA ALA A 6 8.26 11.61 -5.02
C ALA A 6 8.67 13.09 -5.13
N SER A 7 9.25 13.64 -4.06
CA SER A 7 9.92 14.94 -4.00
C SER A 7 10.93 14.95 -2.84
N GLU A 8 11.61 16.07 -2.57
CA GLU A 8 12.65 16.19 -1.51
C GLU A 8 12.18 15.72 -0.12
N ASN A 9 10.89 15.89 0.17
CA ASN A 9 10.27 15.63 1.46
C ASN A 9 9.02 14.74 1.33
N GLU A 10 8.88 14.01 0.23
CA GLU A 10 7.77 13.08 0.04
C GLU A 10 8.22 11.75 -0.56
N VAL A 11 7.59 10.68 -0.10
CA VAL A 11 7.82 9.32 -0.58
C VAL A 11 6.50 8.65 -0.93
N ILE A 12 6.55 7.71 -1.87
CA ILE A 12 5.46 6.80 -2.17
C ILE A 12 5.87 5.40 -1.72
N ALA A 13 5.06 4.77 -0.89
CA ALA A 13 5.19 3.39 -0.48
C ALA A 13 4.11 2.54 -1.18
N THR A 14 4.56 1.47 -1.85
CA THR A 14 3.70 0.52 -2.54
C THR A 14 3.88 -0.86 -1.92
N PHE A 15 2.80 -1.48 -1.46
CA PHE A 15 2.84 -2.79 -0.84
C PHE A 15 1.54 -3.56 -0.98
N TRP A 16 1.66 -4.88 -0.99
CA TRP A 16 0.53 -5.81 -1.03
C TRP A 16 0.22 -6.27 0.40
N VAL A 17 -1.07 -6.38 0.72
CA VAL A 17 -1.55 -6.87 2.02
C VAL A 17 -2.56 -7.99 1.80
N THR A 18 -2.40 -9.08 2.54
CA THR A 18 -3.42 -10.10 2.79
C THR A 18 -3.96 -9.91 4.20
N PHE A 19 -5.21 -10.31 4.44
CA PHE A 19 -5.84 -10.20 5.75
C PHE A 19 -6.02 -11.58 6.38
N GLU A 20 -5.94 -11.62 7.70
CA GLU A 20 -6.40 -12.74 8.52
C GLU A 20 -7.69 -12.31 9.21
N MET A 21 -8.75 -13.11 9.06
CA MET A 21 -10.04 -12.90 9.72
C MET A 21 -10.46 -14.21 10.39
N ASP A 22 -10.81 -14.14 11.68
CA ASP A 22 -11.19 -15.30 12.48
C ASP A 22 -10.17 -16.46 12.48
N GLY A 23 -8.88 -16.15 12.34
CA GLY A 23 -7.80 -17.14 12.28
C GLY A 23 -7.56 -17.74 10.89
N GLU A 24 -8.32 -17.32 9.87
CA GLU A 24 -8.15 -17.77 8.49
C GLU A 24 -7.61 -16.65 7.61
N PHE A 25 -6.61 -16.98 6.78
CA PHE A 25 -6.14 -16.08 5.72
C PHE A 25 -7.20 -15.99 4.63
N ILE A 26 -7.70 -14.79 4.36
CA ILE A 26 -8.60 -14.58 3.22
C ILE A 26 -7.77 -14.38 1.94
N ASP A 27 -8.24 -14.97 0.83
CA ASP A 27 -7.62 -14.88 -0.50
C ASP A 27 -7.88 -13.52 -1.18
N VAL A 28 -7.85 -12.46 -0.38
CA VAL A 28 -7.99 -11.08 -0.82
C VAL A 28 -6.63 -10.42 -0.72
N VAL A 29 -6.08 -10.08 -1.89
CA VAL A 29 -4.84 -9.31 -1.99
C VAL A 29 -5.22 -7.87 -2.30
N LYS A 30 -4.80 -6.93 -1.45
CA LYS A 30 -4.98 -5.49 -1.69
C LYS A 30 -3.65 -4.84 -2.03
N LEU A 31 -3.63 -4.03 -3.09
CA LEU A 31 -2.53 -3.11 -3.37
C LEU A 31 -2.75 -1.82 -2.59
N PHE A 32 -1.79 -1.44 -1.76
CA PHE A 32 -1.74 -0.11 -1.19
C PHE A 32 -0.68 0.73 -1.90
N VAL A 33 -1.06 1.93 -2.28
CA VAL A 33 -0.16 3.00 -2.74
C VAL A 33 -0.38 4.20 -1.82
N GLN A 34 0.57 4.44 -0.93
CA GLN A 34 0.49 5.48 0.09
C GLN A 34 1.55 6.55 -0.17
N ARG A 35 1.18 7.83 -0.10
CA ARG A 35 2.09 8.96 -0.21
C ARG A 35 2.26 9.61 1.15
N PHE A 36 3.50 9.72 1.59
CA PHE A 36 3.88 10.33 2.85
C PHE A 36 4.65 11.63 2.60
N ARG A 37 4.45 12.61 3.47
CA ARG A 37 5.23 13.85 3.53
C ARG A 37 5.95 13.93 4.85
N LYS A 38 7.23 14.33 4.81
CA LYS A 38 8.03 14.65 5.99
C LYS A 38 7.72 16.08 6.42
N GLU A 39 7.23 16.24 7.64
CA GLU A 39 6.93 17.52 8.26
C GLU A 39 8.19 18.14 8.90
N GLN A 40 8.09 19.40 9.33
CA GLN A 40 9.24 20.17 9.88
C GLN A 40 9.83 19.57 11.18
N ASN A 41 9.03 18.79 11.91
CA ASN A 41 9.43 18.08 13.13
C ASN A 41 10.01 16.68 12.85
N ASP A 42 10.40 16.40 11.60
CA ASP A 42 10.88 15.10 11.11
C ASP A 42 9.84 13.95 11.13
N GLU A 43 8.58 14.23 11.44
CA GLU A 43 7.51 13.22 11.41
C GLU A 43 7.01 12.97 9.98
N TRP A 44 6.69 11.72 9.68
CA TRP A 44 6.05 11.35 8.41
C TRP A 44 4.53 11.33 8.56
N LYS A 45 3.85 12.08 7.69
CA LYS A 45 2.39 12.14 7.64
C LYS A 45 1.87 11.52 6.35
N LEU A 46 0.89 10.64 6.46
CA LEU A 46 0.14 10.13 5.31
C LEU A 46 -0.69 11.26 4.72
N ILE A 47 -0.45 11.61 3.46
CA ILE A 47 -1.15 12.71 2.76
C ILE A 47 -2.07 12.21 1.64
N ARG A 48 -1.85 10.99 1.13
CA ARG A 48 -2.76 10.29 0.22
C ARG A 48 -2.64 8.79 0.38
N GLU A 49 -3.75 8.10 0.18
CA GLU A 49 -3.81 6.65 0.07
C GLU A 49 -4.67 6.28 -1.14
N TYR A 50 -4.21 5.29 -1.88
CA TYR A 50 -4.98 4.55 -2.87
C TYR A 50 -4.91 3.07 -2.51
N CYS A 51 -6.06 2.41 -2.60
CA CYS A 51 -6.18 0.99 -2.35
C CYS A 51 -6.89 0.33 -3.53
N GLU A 52 -6.27 -0.68 -4.12
CA GLU A 52 -6.86 -1.51 -5.17
C GLU A 52 -7.16 -2.89 -4.62
N HIS A 53 -8.35 -3.41 -4.94
CA HIS A 53 -8.73 -4.78 -4.62
C HIS A 53 -8.44 -5.66 -5.84
N LEU A 54 -7.53 -6.62 -5.70
CA LEU A 54 -7.39 -7.66 -6.69
C LEU A 54 -8.28 -8.84 -6.32
N SER A 55 -9.19 -9.20 -7.21
CA SER A 55 -9.86 -10.50 -7.15
C SER A 55 -8.95 -11.58 -7.72
N SER A 56 -9.03 -12.79 -7.16
CA SER A 56 -8.24 -13.96 -7.58
C SER A 56 -8.47 -14.37 -9.04
N GLU A 57 -9.56 -13.92 -9.68
CA GLU A 57 -9.84 -14.14 -11.11
C GLU A 57 -8.78 -13.53 -12.06
N PHE A 58 -8.01 -12.53 -11.61
CA PHE A 58 -6.94 -11.93 -12.42
C PHE A 58 -5.65 -12.76 -12.49
N PHE A 59 -5.48 -13.76 -11.63
CA PHE A 59 -4.26 -14.57 -11.57
C PHE A 59 -4.32 -15.85 -12.42
N ILE A 60 -5.48 -16.22 -12.95
CA ILE A 60 -5.69 -17.47 -13.71
C ILE A 60 -5.71 -17.24 -15.24
N SER A 61 -5.49 -16.01 -15.72
CA SER A 61 -5.61 -15.65 -17.14
C SER A 61 -4.29 -15.32 -17.86
N ASN A 62 -3.14 -15.75 -17.34
CA ASN A 62 -1.84 -15.67 -18.03
C ASN A 62 -1.17 -17.05 -18.16
#